data_AF-A0A914TV32-F1
#
_entry.id   AF-A0A914TV32-F1
#
_cell.length_a   1.000
_cell.length_b   1.000
_cell.length_c   1.000
_cell.angle_alpha   90.00
_cell.angle_beta   90.00
_cell.angle_gamma   90.00
#
_symmetry.space_group_name_H-M   'P 1'
#
loop_
_entity.id
_entity.type
_entity.pdbx_description
1 polymer ?
#
loop_
_entity_poly.entity_id
_entity_poly.type
_entity_poly.pdbx_seq_one_letter_code
_entity_poly.pdbx_strand_id
1 'polypeptide(L)'
;MSAPPRMKAVSIFSPEEQAALYSMIGIGTFFSSIIIFKFIQKFGGRWTFTGYGICSGIATILLPFCVDHSFAAVIVIRFLQGIGSGMSFVSVGYVATAWSPTQQRGLFMSCLTTFNQ
;
A
#
# COMPACT_ATOMS: atom_id res chain seq x y z
N MET A 1 -11.03 -0.40 38.76
CA MET A 1 -11.46 -0.66 37.37
C MET A 1 -10.20 -0.99 36.57
N SER A 2 -9.76 -2.25 36.59
CA SER A 2 -8.53 -2.68 35.92
C SER A 2 -8.80 -2.86 34.43
N ALA A 3 -8.01 -2.22 33.59
CA ALA A 3 -8.07 -2.38 32.14
C ALA A 3 -8.03 -3.87 31.76
N PRO A 4 -8.82 -4.32 30.76
CA PRO A 4 -8.81 -5.71 30.33
C PRO A 4 -7.40 -6.09 29.86
N PRO A 5 -6.94 -7.32 30.13
CA PRO A 5 -5.64 -7.79 29.68
C PRO A 5 -5.60 -7.69 28.15
N ARG A 6 -4.64 -6.92 27.62
CA ARG A 6 -4.38 -6.86 26.18
C ARG A 6 -4.11 -8.28 25.74
N MET A 7 -5.09 -8.90 25.06
CA MET A 7 -4.89 -10.17 24.39
C MET A 7 -3.62 -10.02 23.56
N LYS A 8 -2.53 -10.66 23.99
CA LYS A 8 -1.34 -10.78 23.16
C LYS A 8 -1.84 -11.57 21.95
N ALA A 9 -2.14 -10.86 20.86
CA ALA A 9 -2.34 -11.49 19.57
C ALA A 9 -1.20 -12.49 19.45
N VAL A 10 -1.54 -13.76 19.19
CA VAL A 10 -0.55 -14.82 18.98
C VAL A 10 0.34 -14.34 17.85
N SER A 11 1.44 -13.69 18.22
CA SER A 11 2.44 -13.22 17.31
C SER A 11 3.29 -14.45 17.07
N ILE A 12 2.94 -15.14 16.00
CA ILE A 12 3.67 -16.30 15.49
C ILE A 12 5.14 -15.91 15.21
N PHE A 13 5.41 -14.60 15.06
CA PHE A 13 6.69 -14.02 14.72
C PHE A 13 7.31 -13.25 15.89
N SER A 14 8.64 -13.23 15.93
CA SER A 14 9.43 -12.47 16.91
C SER A 14 9.30 -10.95 16.70
N PRO A 15 9.53 -10.08 17.71
CA PRO A 15 9.43 -8.63 17.53
C PRO A 15 10.34 -8.08 16.42
N GLU A 16 11.55 -8.63 16.25
CA GLU A 16 12.46 -8.27 15.15
C GLU A 16 11.89 -8.65 13.77
N GLU A 17 11.24 -9.81 13.67
CA GLU A 17 10.62 -10.30 12.43
C GLU A 17 9.41 -9.44 12.06
N GLN A 18 8.60 -9.05 13.06
CA GLN A 18 7.50 -8.12 12.87
C GLN A 18 7.99 -6.76 12.36
N ALA A 19 9.06 -6.23 12.94
CA ALA A 19 9.66 -4.98 12.49
C ALA A 19 10.08 -5.08 11.01
N ALA A 20 10.78 -6.15 10.64
CA ALA A 20 11.18 -6.40 9.26
C ALA A 20 9.97 -6.48 8.30
N LEU A 21 8.88 -7.16 8.70
CA LEU A 21 7.66 -7.24 7.90
C LEU A 21 7.02 -5.87 7.67
N TYR A 22 6.95 -5.02 8.69
CA TYR A 22 6.41 -3.65 8.54
C TYR A 22 7.33 -2.78 7.68
N SER A 23 8.64 -2.87 7.86
CA SER A 23 9.61 -2.15 7.05
C SER A 23 9.49 -2.52 5.56
N MET A 24 9.26 -3.80 5.24
CA MET A 24 9.12 -4.22 3.86
C MET A 24 7.89 -3.67 3.15
N ILE A 25 6.78 -3.47 3.88
CA ILE A 25 5.60 -2.78 3.34
C ILE A 25 5.98 -1.34 2.97
N GLY A 26 6.73 -0.65 3.84
CA GLY A 26 7.22 0.71 3.59
C GLY A 26 8.11 0.78 2.34
N ILE A 27 9.07 -0.14 2.21
CA ILE A 27 9.94 -0.22 1.03
C ILE A 27 9.13 -0.50 -0.23
N GLY A 28 8.20 -1.45 -0.20
CA GLY A 28 7.29 -1.75 -1.33
C GLY A 28 6.47 -0.54 -1.76
N THR A 29 5.99 0.24 -0.79
CA THR A 29 5.21 1.46 -1.04
C THR A 29 6.05 2.52 -1.76
N PHE A 30 7.31 2.69 -1.37
CA PHE A 30 8.22 3.65 -1.99
C PHE A 30 8.48 3.31 -3.48
N PHE A 31 8.78 2.05 -3.77
CA PHE A 31 8.99 1.60 -5.16
C PHE A 31 7.71 1.70 -6.00
N SER A 32 6.57 1.41 -5.39
CA SER A 32 5.26 1.49 -6.05
C SER A 32 4.96 2.89 -6.55
N SER A 33 5.21 3.93 -5.76
CA SER A 33 4.98 5.31 -6.18
C SER A 33 5.65 5.62 -7.53
N ILE A 34 6.87 5.14 -7.77
CA ILE A 34 7.61 5.39 -9.02
C ILE A 34 7.07 4.52 -10.17
N ILE A 35 6.85 3.23 -9.92
CA ILE A 35 6.42 2.26 -10.94
C ILE A 35 4.99 2.54 -11.40
N ILE A 36 4.08 2.76 -10.46
CA ILE A 36 2.66 3.04 -10.71
C ILE A 36 2.49 4.37 -11.41
N PHE A 37 3.27 5.40 -11.06
CA PHE A 37 3.22 6.66 -11.77
C PHE A 37 3.57 6.50 -13.25
N LYS A 38 4.63 5.74 -13.58
CA LYS A 38 4.98 5.42 -14.97
C LYS A 38 3.90 4.60 -15.67
N PHE A 39 3.29 3.65 -14.97
CA PHE A 39 2.21 2.82 -15.51
C PHE A 39 0.94 3.63 -15.82
N ILE A 40 0.54 4.53 -14.93
CA ILE A 40 -0.62 5.41 -15.12
C ILE A 40 -0.40 6.34 -16.32
N GLN A 41 0.80 6.88 -16.50
CA GLN A 41 1.13 7.73 -17.66
C GLN A 41 1.05 6.96 -18.98
N LYS A 42 1.39 5.66 -18.99
CA LYS A 42 1.45 4.84 -20.21
C LYS A 42 0.14 4.12 -20.55
N PHE A 43 -0.56 3.60 -19.55
CA PHE A 43 -1.76 2.76 -19.70
C PHE A 43 -3.04 3.42 -19.17
N GLY A 44 -2.94 4.59 -18.55
CA GLY A 44 -4.05 5.28 -17.91
C GLY A 44 -4.37 4.76 -16.50
N GLY A 45 -5.11 5.57 -15.74
CA GLY A 45 -5.48 5.22 -14.35
C GLY A 45 -6.39 4.00 -14.21
N ARG A 46 -7.27 3.75 -15.20
CA ARG A 46 -8.29 2.68 -15.15
C ARG A 46 -7.66 1.29 -15.10
N TRP A 47 -6.78 0.97 -16.05
CA TRP A 47 -6.14 -0.34 -16.13
C TRP A 47 -5.17 -0.58 -14.97
N THR A 48 -4.48 0.47 -14.55
CA THR A 48 -3.57 0.39 -13.41
C THR A 48 -4.35 0.03 -12.13
N PHE A 49 -5.53 0.63 -11.89
CA PHE A 49 -6.32 0.39 -10.68
C PHE A 49 -6.94 -1.00 -10.64
N THR A 50 -7.33 -1.54 -11.80
CA THR A 50 -7.83 -2.92 -11.90
C THR A 50 -6.73 -3.95 -11.72
N GLY A 51 -5.58 -3.80 -12.39
CA GLY A 51 -4.44 -4.72 -12.25
C GLY A 51 -3.93 -4.74 -10.80
N TYR A 52 -4.00 -3.59 -10.15
CA TYR A 52 -3.74 -3.43 -8.75
C TYR A 52 -4.69 -4.19 -7.82
N GLY A 53 -5.99 -4.01 -8.00
CA GLY A 53 -7.01 -4.69 -7.18
C GLY A 53 -6.86 -6.21 -7.26
N ILE A 54 -6.52 -6.72 -8.45
CA ILE A 54 -6.22 -8.13 -8.67
C ILE A 54 -4.96 -8.54 -7.90
N CYS A 55 -3.86 -7.79 -8.02
CA CYS A 55 -2.60 -8.10 -7.35
C CYS A 55 -2.74 -8.09 -5.81
N SER A 56 -3.47 -7.11 -5.26
CA SER A 56 -3.78 -7.04 -3.83
C SER A 56 -4.70 -8.16 -3.35
N GLY A 57 -5.71 -8.52 -4.16
CA GLY A 57 -6.58 -9.66 -3.88
C GLY A 57 -5.80 -10.97 -3.83
N ILE A 58 -4.91 -11.20 -4.80
CA ILE A 58 -4.02 -12.37 -4.83
C ILE A 58 -3.11 -12.39 -3.60
N ALA A 59 -2.47 -11.27 -3.27
CA ALA A 59 -1.61 -11.16 -2.09
C ALA A 59 -2.35 -11.48 -0.78
N THR A 60 -3.62 -11.09 -0.68
CA THR A 60 -4.47 -11.36 0.49
C THR A 60 -4.85 -12.84 0.60
N ILE A 61 -5.15 -13.49 -0.52
CA ILE A 61 -5.47 -14.92 -0.57
C ILE A 61 -4.22 -15.77 -0.27
N LEU A 62 -3.05 -15.36 -0.76
CA LEU A 62 -1.80 -16.08 -0.50
C LEU A 62 -1.24 -15.85 0.91
N LEU A 63 -1.64 -14.78 1.61
CA LEU A 63 -1.15 -14.47 2.95
C LEU A 63 -1.30 -15.63 3.96
N PRO A 64 -2.48 -16.25 4.15
CA PRO A 64 -2.61 -17.41 5.04
C PRO A 64 -1.82 -18.61 4.55
N PHE A 65 -1.72 -18.84 3.24
CA PHE A 65 -1.00 -19.99 2.68
C PHE A 65 0.52 -19.89 2.88
N CYS A 66 1.08 -18.68 2.87
CA CYS A 66 2.52 -18.48 3.04
C CYS A 66 2.98 -18.46 4.51
N VAL A 67 2.09 -18.15 5.45
CA VAL A 67 2.39 -18.27 6.89
C VAL A 67 2.75 -19.71 7.26
N ASP A 68 2.12 -20.69 6.61
CA ASP A 68 2.37 -22.11 6.87
C ASP A 68 3.62 -22.67 6.17
N HIS A 69 4.16 -21.96 5.17
CA HIS A 69 5.23 -22.48 4.31
C HIS A 69 6.61 -21.90 4.60
N SER A 70 6.76 -20.57 4.75
CA SER A 70 8.05 -19.93 5.11
C SER A 70 7.96 -18.43 5.41
N PHE A 71 8.81 -17.94 6.32
CA PHE A 71 8.96 -16.51 6.63
C PHE A 71 9.35 -15.67 5.39
N ALA A 72 10.19 -16.20 4.51
CA ALA A 72 10.59 -15.53 3.28
C ALA A 72 9.41 -15.28 2.32
N ALA A 73 8.48 -16.24 2.19
CA ALA A 73 7.28 -16.06 1.37
C ALA A 73 6.36 -14.98 1.95
N VAL A 74 6.26 -14.88 3.27
CA VAL A 74 5.50 -13.81 3.94
C VAL A 74 6.11 -12.44 3.63
N ILE A 75 7.43 -12.29 3.67
CA ILE A 75 8.13 -11.04 3.30
C ILE A 75 7.79 -10.63 1.87
N VAL A 76 7.85 -11.56 0.91
CA VAL A 76 7.56 -11.26 -0.51
C VAL A 76 6.12 -10.78 -0.70
N ILE A 77 5.15 -11.44 -0.05
CA ILE A 77 3.75 -11.02 -0.13
C ILE A 77 3.55 -9.66 0.53
N ARG A 78 4.19 -9.39 1.66
CA ARG A 78 4.11 -8.07 2.31
C ARG A 78 4.73 -6.97 1.46
N PHE A 79 5.80 -7.26 0.73
CA PHE A 79 6.36 -6.33 -0.25
C PHE A 79 5.37 -6.06 -1.39
N LEU A 80 4.75 -7.09 -1.96
CA LEU A 80 3.71 -6.95 -2.98
C LEU A 80 2.49 -6.18 -2.46
N GLN A 81 2.11 -6.38 -1.21
CA GLN A 81 1.03 -5.65 -0.54
C GLN A 81 1.42 -4.21 -0.16
N GLY A 82 2.71 -3.93 0.05
CA GLY A 82 3.24 -2.58 0.11
C GLY A 82 3.16 -1.88 -1.24
N ILE A 83 3.46 -2.59 -2.32
CA ILE A 83 3.23 -2.08 -3.67
C ILE A 83 1.75 -1.78 -3.89
N GLY A 84 0.92 -2.68 -3.38
CA GLY A 84 -0.44 -2.47 -2.88
C GLY A 84 -0.72 -1.02 -2.45
N SER A 85 -0.55 -0.78 -1.16
CA SER A 85 -0.98 0.46 -0.51
C SER A 85 -0.48 1.76 -1.17
N GLY A 86 0.67 1.74 -1.86
CA GLY A 86 1.19 2.89 -2.61
C GLY A 86 0.28 3.39 -3.74
N MET A 87 -0.50 2.51 -4.38
CA MET A 87 -1.35 2.89 -5.51
C MET A 87 -2.43 3.91 -5.14
N SER A 88 -3.01 3.76 -3.95
CA SER A 88 -4.09 4.63 -3.49
C SER A 88 -3.65 6.09 -3.49
N PHE A 89 -2.44 6.37 -3.00
CA PHE A 89 -1.87 7.72 -2.98
C PHE A 89 -1.63 8.29 -4.37
N VAL A 90 -1.08 7.49 -5.30
CA VAL A 90 -0.81 7.93 -6.67
C VAL A 90 -2.12 8.16 -7.44
N SER A 91 -3.13 7.33 -7.21
CA SER A 91 -4.43 7.44 -7.88
C SER A 91 -5.15 8.73 -7.51
N VAL A 92 -5.11 9.11 -6.23
CA VAL A 92 -5.67 10.39 -5.77
C VAL A 92 -4.94 11.57 -6.44
N GLY A 93 -3.60 11.53 -6.54
CA GLY A 93 -2.82 12.55 -7.25
C GLY A 93 -3.12 12.61 -8.77
N TYR A 94 -3.36 11.47 -9.40
CA TYR A 94 -3.77 11.40 -10.80
C TYR A 94 -5.17 11.99 -11.02
N VAL A 95 -6.14 11.66 -10.18
CA VAL A 95 -7.50 12.21 -10.28
C VAL A 95 -7.48 13.73 -10.03
N ALA A 96 -6.71 14.17 -9.02
CA ALA A 96 -6.51 15.59 -8.71
C ALA A 96 -5.97 16.39 -9.91
N THR A 97 -4.99 15.83 -10.62
CA THR A 97 -4.39 16.48 -11.80
C THR A 97 -5.27 16.43 -13.04
N ALA A 98 -6.08 15.37 -13.19
CA ALA A 98 -7.05 15.26 -14.27
C ALA A 98 -8.24 16.21 -14.13
N TRP A 99 -8.63 16.58 -12.90
CA TRP A 99 -9.78 17.44 -12.62
C TRP A 99 -9.43 18.93 -12.46
N SER A 100 -8.16 19.28 -12.18
CA SER A 100 -7.77 20.66 -11.89
C SER A 100 -7.15 21.39 -13.10
N PRO A 101 -7.73 22.53 -13.54
CA PRO A 101 -7.11 23.42 -14.54
C PRO A 101 -5.71 23.82 -14.08
N THR A 102 -4.75 23.88 -15.01
CA THR A 102 -3.30 24.06 -14.76
C THR A 102 -2.94 25.23 -13.83
N GLN A 103 -3.84 26.20 -13.66
CA GLN A 103 -3.65 27.43 -12.89
C GLN A 103 -3.98 27.32 -11.37
N GLN A 104 -4.65 26.26 -10.89
CA GLN A 104 -5.06 26.12 -9.47
C GLN A 104 -4.59 24.83 -8.76
N ARG A 105 -3.73 24.03 -9.40
CA ARG A 105 -3.29 22.72 -8.88
C ARG A 105 -2.65 22.79 -7.48
N GLY A 106 -1.96 23.89 -7.16
CA GLY A 106 -1.32 24.09 -5.85
C GLY A 106 -2.30 24.22 -4.68
N LEU A 107 -3.41 24.95 -4.88
CA LEU A 107 -4.46 25.11 -3.87
C LEU A 107 -5.22 23.80 -3.64
N PHE A 108 -5.51 23.06 -4.73
CA PHE A 108 -6.19 21.77 -4.63
C PHE A 108 -5.36 20.72 -3.88
N MET A 109 -4.07 20.59 -4.22
CA MET A 109 -3.16 19.67 -3.53
C MET A 109 -2.95 20.04 -2.05
N SER A 110 -2.90 21.34 -1.74
CA SER A 110 -2.79 21.81 -0.35
C SER A 110 -4.04 21.45 0.48
N CYS A 111 -5.23 21.66 -0.07
CA CYS A 111 -6.49 21.30 0.60
C CYS A 111 -6.63 19.77 0.79
N LEU A 112 -6.28 19.00 -0.24
CA LEU A 112 -6.28 17.53 -0.18
C LEU A 112 -5.32 17.00 0.90
N THR A 113 -4.13 17.60 1.01
CA THR A 113 -3.13 17.19 2.01
C THR A 113 -3.61 17.49 3.42
N THR A 114 -4.26 18.63 3.65
CA THR A 114 -4.87 18.98 4.95
C THR A 114 -6.01 18.02 5.35
N PHE A 115 -6.71 17.43 4.38
CA PHE A 115 -7.75 16.43 4.65
C PHE A 115 -7.20 15.01 4.88
N ASN A 116 -6.02 14.68 4.34
CA ASN A 116 -5.43 13.34 4.38
C ASN A 116 -4.46 13.12 5.57
N GLN A 117 -4.15 14.17 6.35
CA GLN A 117 -3.40 14.07 7.61
C GLN A 117 -4.32 13.75 8.80
#